data_AF-A0A7W1H1N7-F1
#
_entry.id   AF-A0A7W1H1N7-F1
#
_cell.length_a   1.000
_cell.length_b   1.000
_cell.length_c   1.000
_cell.angle_alpha   90.00
_cell.angle_beta   90.00
_cell.angle_gamma   90.00
#
_symmetry.space_group_name_H-M   'P 1'
#
loop_
_entity.id
_entity.type
_entity.pdbx_description
1 polymer ?
#
loop_
_entity_poly.entity_id
_entity_poly.type
_entity_poly.pdbx_seq_one_letter_code
_entity_poly.pdbx_strand_id
1 'polypeptide(L)' 'MSMLVTSRSADALEQALNAGAAGALTLEAQDGNVLLALPRVLYAKRFARESRVGFGE' A
#
# COMPACT_ATOMS: atom_id res chain seq x y z
N MET A 1 4.63 0.96 13.20
CA MET A 1 3.77 -0.23 12.97
C MET A 1 3.53 -0.30 11.46
N SER A 2 3.97 -1.37 10.80
CA SER A 2 3.87 -1.54 9.34
C SER A 2 3.17 -2.85 9.04
N MET A 3 2.35 -2.89 7.99
CA MET A 3 1.62 -4.07 7.58
C MET A 3 1.93 -4.35 6.11
N LEU A 4 2.19 -5.61 5.77
CA LEU A 4 2.48 -6.01 4.40
C LEU A 4 1.18 -6.37 3.67
N VAL A 5 0.87 -5.59 2.63
CA VAL A 5 -0.30 -5.79 1.76
C VAL A 5 0.06 -6.63 0.53
N THR A 6 -0.94 -7.26 -0.09
CA THR A 6 -0.73 -7.96 -1.36
C THR A 6 -0.40 -6.98 -2.48
N SER A 7 0.35 -7.43 -3.49
CA SER A 7 0.68 -6.62 -4.67
C SER A 7 -0.58 -6.12 -5.37
N ARG A 8 -1.60 -6.99 -5.49
CA ARG A 8 -2.90 -6.65 -6.07
C ARG A 8 -3.59 -5.51 -5.33
N SER A 9 -3.61 -5.56 -3.99
CA SER A 9 -4.21 -4.49 -3.18
C SER A 9 -3.39 -3.19 -3.27
N ALA A 10 -2.06 -3.28 -3.40
CA ALA A 10 -1.22 -2.11 -3.61
C ALA A 10 -1.51 -1.43 -4.97
N ASP A 11 -1.68 -2.21 -6.04
CA ASP A 11 -2.03 -1.68 -7.36
C ASP A 11 -3.43 -1.04 -7.36
N ALA A 12 -4.40 -1.67 -6.69
CA ALA A 12 -5.75 -1.12 -6.54
C ALA A 12 -5.76 0.21 -5.76
N LEU A 13 -4.92 0.32 -4.72
CA LEU A 13 -4.73 1.57 -3.98
C LEU A 13 -4.16 2.67 -4.88
N GLU A 14 -3.11 2.37 -5.64
CA GLU A 14 -2.49 3.32 -6.55
C GLU A 14 -3.47 3.79 -7.63
N GLN A 15 -4.26 2.89 -8.19
CA GLN A 15 -5.29 3.22 -9.17
C GLN A 15 -6.40 4.10 -8.55
N ALA A 16 -6.87 3.79 -7.34
CA ALA A 16 -7.90 4.56 -6.67
C ALA A 16 -7.42 5.97 -6.29
N LEU A 17 -6.16 6.11 -5.86
CA LEU A 17 -5.56 7.42 -5.58
C LEU A 17 -5.43 8.26 -6.85
N ASN A 18 -4.93 7.68 -7.95
CA ASN A 18 -4.81 8.37 -9.24
C ASN A 18 -6.17 8.76 -9.83
N ALA A 19 -7.21 7.98 -9.59
CA ALA A 19 -8.58 8.27 -10.01
C ALA A 19 -9.28 9.35 -9.14
N GLY A 20 -8.64 9.84 -8.08
CA GLY A 20 -9.25 10.77 -7.13
C GLY A 20 -10.43 10.16 -6.37
N ALA A 21 -10.42 8.83 -6.19
CA ALA A 21 -11.52 8.12 -5.56
C ALA A 21 -11.70 8.59 -4.10
N ALA A 22 -12.95 8.83 -3.71
CA ALA A 22 -13.32 9.15 -2.35
C ALA A 22 -14.12 7.99 -1.75
N GLY A 23 -13.83 7.64 -0.49
CA GLY A 23 -14.53 6.57 0.22
C GLY A 23 -13.57 5.61 0.91
N ALA A 24 -14.05 4.40 1.17
CA ALA A 24 -13.29 3.35 1.83
C ALA A 24 -12.74 2.34 0.82
N LEU A 25 -11.47 1.97 0.98
CA LEU A 25 -10.79 0.92 0.22
C LEU A 25 -10.30 -0.15 1.17
N THR A 26 -10.61 -1.40 0.88
CA THR A 26 -10.10 -2.55 1.65
C THR A 26 -8.78 -3.00 1.05
N LEU A 27 -7.72 -3.04 1.85
CA LEU A 27 -6.46 -3.69 1.50
C LEU A 27 -6.41 -5.07 2.14
N GLU A 28 -6.02 -6.05 1.34
CA GLU A 28 -5.70 -7.38 1.82
C GLU A 28 -4.25 -7.37 2.32
N ALA A 29 -4.05 -7.71 3.58
CA ALA A 29 -2.73 -7.85 4.18
C ALA A 29 -2.55 -9.21 4.84
N GLN A 30 -1.29 -9.56 5.07
CA GLN A 30 -0.92 -10.89 5.57
C GLN A 30 -1.54 -11.22 6.93
N ASP A 31 -1.71 -10.21 7.78
CA ASP A 31 -2.24 -10.37 9.14
C ASP A 31 -3.73 -10.02 9.23
N GLY A 32 -4.40 -9.80 8.10
CA GLY A 32 -5.82 -9.45 8.02
C GLY A 32 -6.11 -8.27 7.08
N ASN A 33 -7.38 -7.96 6.89
CA ASN A 33 -7.78 -6.85 6.01
C ASN A 33 -7.79 -5.51 6.75
N VAL A 34 -7.44 -4.45 6.04
CA VAL A 34 -7.46 -3.07 6.56
C VAL A 34 -8.37 -2.21 5.71
N LEU A 35 -9.21 -1.41 6.36
CA LEU A 35 -10.04 -0.42 5.69
C LEU A 35 -9.33 0.95 5.70
N LEU A 36 -9.14 1.54 4.52
CA LEU A 36 -8.52 2.85 4.32
C LEU A 36 -9.51 3.87 3.79
N ALA A 37 -9.56 5.05 4.40
CA ALA A 37 -10.36 6.18 3.90
C ALA A 37 -9.51 7.04 2.94
N LEU A 38 -9.85 7.03 1.65
CA LEU A 38 -9.02 7.57 0.57
C LEU A 38 -8.80 9.10 0.52
N PRO A 39 -9.66 10.02 1.03
CA PRO A 39 -9.26 11.42 1.08
C PRO A 39 -8.28 11.75 2.24
N ARG A 40 -7.92 10.77 3.08
CA ARG A 40 -7.03 10.96 4.25
C ARG A 40 -5.64 10.34 4.07
N VAL A 41 -5.34 9.78 2.90
CA VAL A 41 -4.02 9.18 2.64
C VAL A 41 -3.03 10.29 2.33
N LEU A 42 -2.28 10.72 3.35
CA LEU A 42 -1.28 11.78 3.21
C LEU A 42 0.00 11.30 2.50
N TYR A 43 0.33 10.01 2.61
CA TYR A 43 1.53 9.42 2.04
C TYR A 43 1.40 7.90 1.87
N ALA A 44 1.73 7.38 0.68
CA ALA A 44 1.85 5.95 0.41
C ALA A 44 3.26 5.65 -0.11
N LYS A 45 3.97 4.71 0.52
CA LYS A 45 5.32 4.27 0.10
C LYS A 45 5.27 2.81 -0.31
N ARG A 46 5.37 2.54 -1.62
CA ARG A 46 5.58 1.19 -2.14
C ARG A 46 7.02 0.75 -1.86
N PHE A 47 7.17 -0.38 -1.19
CA PHE A 47 8.44 -1.08 -1.06
C PHE A 47 8.43 -2.26 -2.03
N ALA A 48 9.22 -2.18 -3.11
CA ALA A 48 9.39 -3.32 -4.02
C ALA A 48 10.24 -4.40 -3.34
N ARG A 49 9.84 -5.67 -3.45
CA ARG A 49 10.72 -6.81 -3.14
C ARG A 49 11.79 -6.90 -4.22
N GLU A 50 12.81 -6.04 -4.12
CA GLU A 50 14.16 -6.16 -4.66
C GLU A 50 14.84 -4.78 -4.66
N SER A 51 15.29 -4.37 -3.49
CA SER A 51 16.55 -3.66 -3.39
C SER A 51 17.21 -4.20 -2.15
N ARG A 52 18.06 -5.21 -2.33
CA ARG A 52 19.11 -5.51 -1.36
C ARG A 52 19.99 -4.27 -1.31
N VAL A 53 19.66 -3.33 -0.44
CA VAL A 53 20.64 -2.33 -0.01
C VAL A 53 21.57 -3.07 0.95
N GLY A 54 22.56 -3.74 0.38
CA GLY A 54 23.73 -4.21 1.11
C GLY A 54 24.82 -3.16 0.97
N PHE A 55 25.31 -2.65 2.10
CA PHE A 55 26.65 -2.06 2.14
C PHE A 55 27.61 -3.22 2.36
N GLY A 56 28.62 -3.33 1.50
CA GLY A 56 29.61 -4.41 1.57
C GLY A 56 30.42 -4.39 2.87
N GLU A 57 30.87 -5.58 3.28
CA GLU A 57 32.23 -6.05 3.01
C GLU A 57 32.17 -7.46 2.38
#